data_AF-A0A1V3IJR4-F1
#
_entry.id   AF-A0A1V3IJR4-F1
#
_cell.length_a   1.000
_cell.length_b   1.000
_cell.length_c   1.000
_cell.angle_alpha   90.00
_cell.angle_beta   90.00
_cell.angle_gamma   90.00
#
_symmetry.space_group_name_H-M   'P 1'
#
loop_
_entity.id
_entity.type
_entity.pdbx_description
1 polymer ?
#
loop_
_entity_poly.entity_id
_entity_poly.type
_entity_poly.pdbx_seq_one_letter_code
_entity_poly.pdbx_strand_id
1 'polypeptide(L)'
;MQNTCTPNKKESYSYEDLLASGRGELFGAEGPQLPAPTMLMMDRIVKMTEDGGTFGKGYIEAELDIHPDLPFFSCHFIGDPVMPGCLGLDAMWQLVGFFLGWSGGKGKGRALGVGEVKFTGQVLPTAKKVIYRINMKRVINRKLVMGMADGEVEVDGRIIYTATDLKVGLFQDTSTF
;
A
#
# COMPACT_ATOMS: atom_id res chain seq x y z
N MET A 1 -17.47 2.77 23.21
CA MET A 1 -16.41 1.77 23.00
C MET A 1 -15.19 2.53 22.51
N GLN A 2 -14.05 2.43 23.23
CA GLN A 2 -12.80 3.03 22.76
C GLN A 2 -12.42 2.36 21.42
N ASN A 3 -12.02 3.15 20.42
CA ASN A 3 -11.58 2.62 19.13
C ASN A 3 -10.19 1.98 19.33
N THR A 4 -10.16 0.66 19.53
CA THR A 4 -8.93 -0.11 19.81
C THR A 4 -8.07 -0.34 18.57
N CYS A 5 -8.49 0.09 17.38
CA CYS A 5 -7.72 -0.08 16.15
C CYS A 5 -6.53 0.90 16.01
N THR A 6 -6.43 1.94 16.85
CA THR A 6 -5.41 3.00 16.70
C THR A 6 -4.83 3.54 18.03
N PRO A 7 -4.53 2.72 19.06
CA PRO A 7 -4.09 3.27 20.34
C PRO A 7 -2.75 4.02 20.27
N ASN A 8 -1.92 3.83 19.23
CA ASN A 8 -0.65 4.55 19.04
C ASN A 8 -0.31 4.69 17.55
N LYS A 9 -0.89 5.69 16.86
CA LYS A 9 -0.51 6.01 15.48
C LYS A 9 0.97 6.41 15.45
N LYS A 10 1.75 5.76 14.58
CA LYS A 10 3.13 6.12 14.29
C LYS A 10 3.18 6.81 12.92
N GLU A 11 4.18 7.67 12.72
CA GLU A 11 4.45 8.30 11.42
C GLU A 11 5.29 7.39 10.50
N SER A 12 5.85 6.30 11.03
CA SER A 12 6.65 5.32 10.28
C SER A 12 6.48 3.91 10.86
N TYR A 13 6.62 2.89 10.02
CA TYR A 13 6.46 1.48 10.37
C TYR A 13 7.60 0.64 9.77
N SER A 14 8.20 -0.21 10.59
CA SER A 14 9.26 -1.15 10.20
C SER A 14 8.70 -2.41 9.54
N TYR A 15 9.56 -3.25 8.96
CA TYR A 15 9.14 -4.52 8.37
C TYR A 15 8.38 -5.41 9.36
N GLU A 16 8.86 -5.50 10.60
CA GLU A 16 8.19 -6.29 11.65
C GLU A 16 6.80 -5.74 11.99
N ASP A 17 6.61 -4.42 11.97
CA ASP A 17 5.27 -3.83 12.12
C ASP A 17 4.36 -4.21 10.93
N LEU A 18 4.89 -4.25 9.69
CA LEU A 18 4.13 -4.67 8.50
C LEU A 18 3.77 -6.16 8.53
N LEU A 19 4.68 -7.02 9.00
CA LEU A 19 4.39 -8.43 9.23
C LEU A 19 3.33 -8.61 10.32
N ALA A 20 3.38 -7.82 11.40
CA ALA A 20 2.33 -7.79 12.42
C ALA A 20 0.98 -7.32 11.86
N SER A 21 0.98 -6.37 10.92
CA SER A 21 -0.22 -5.99 10.17
C SER A 21 -0.78 -7.17 9.37
N GLY A 22 0.08 -7.92 8.68
CA GLY A 22 -0.31 -9.12 7.95
C GLY A 22 -0.96 -10.19 8.84
N ARG A 23 -0.52 -10.30 10.09
CA ARG A 23 -1.10 -11.21 11.10
C ARG A 23 -2.34 -10.66 11.82
N GLY A 24 -2.75 -9.42 11.55
CA GLY A 24 -3.88 -8.77 12.22
C GLY A 24 -3.60 -8.30 13.64
N GLU A 25 -2.31 -8.22 14.01
CA GLU A 25 -1.87 -7.80 15.34
C GLU A 25 -1.79 -6.28 15.45
N LEU A 26 -1.49 -5.57 14.34
CA LEU A 26 -1.22 -4.13 14.37
C LEU A 26 -2.48 -3.27 14.59
N PHE A 27 -3.56 -3.54 13.85
CA PHE A 27 -4.83 -2.80 13.97
C PHE A 27 -5.91 -3.59 14.73
N GLY A 28 -5.52 -4.72 15.33
CA GLY A 28 -6.40 -5.65 16.03
C GLY A 28 -7.37 -6.40 15.10
N ALA A 29 -8.19 -7.27 15.70
CA ALA A 29 -9.07 -8.20 14.99
C ALA A 29 -10.15 -7.54 14.11
N GLU A 30 -10.48 -6.27 14.37
CA GLU A 30 -11.48 -5.52 13.59
C GLU A 30 -10.84 -4.61 12.53
N GLY A 31 -9.51 -4.48 12.51
CA GLY A 31 -8.78 -3.64 11.55
C GLY A 31 -8.44 -4.38 10.25
N PRO A 32 -8.01 -3.66 9.21
CA PRO A 32 -7.51 -4.29 8.00
C PRO A 32 -6.14 -4.93 8.22
N GLN A 33 -5.80 -5.88 7.35
CA GLN A 33 -4.50 -6.54 7.30
C GLN A 33 -3.81 -6.21 5.98
N LEU A 34 -2.50 -6.06 6.01
CA LEU A 34 -1.69 -6.19 4.80
C LEU A 34 -1.65 -7.65 4.33
N PRO A 35 -1.31 -7.91 3.06
CA PRO A 35 -0.86 -9.24 2.66
C PRO A 35 0.38 -9.66 3.46
N ALA A 36 0.56 -10.96 3.65
CA ALA A 36 1.82 -11.53 4.12
C ALA A 36 2.77 -11.76 2.93
N PRO A 37 4.08 -11.95 3.16
CA PRO A 37 4.98 -12.46 2.14
C PRO A 37 4.45 -13.76 1.51
N THR A 38 4.56 -13.97 0.20
CA THR A 38 5.32 -13.16 -0.80
C THR A 38 4.50 -12.05 -1.49
N MET A 39 3.29 -11.73 -1.02
CA MET A 39 2.44 -10.68 -1.59
C MET A 39 2.62 -9.30 -0.93
N LEU A 40 3.32 -9.22 0.21
CA LEU A 40 3.68 -7.94 0.83
C LEU A 40 4.75 -7.25 -0.02
N MET A 41 4.40 -6.11 -0.62
CA MET A 41 5.25 -5.39 -1.61
C MET A 41 5.97 -4.16 -1.06
N MET A 42 6.26 -4.12 0.24
CA MET A 42 7.01 -3.04 0.87
C MET A 42 7.72 -3.56 2.12
N ASP A 43 8.89 -3.02 2.39
CA ASP A 43 9.69 -3.36 3.58
C ASP A 43 9.44 -2.40 4.73
N ARG A 44 9.03 -1.16 4.42
CA ARG A 44 8.81 -0.12 5.43
C ARG A 44 7.91 0.98 4.92
N ILE A 45 7.21 1.61 5.86
CA ILE A 45 6.57 2.91 5.64
C ILE A 45 7.44 3.95 6.34
N VAL A 46 8.03 4.86 5.57
CA VAL A 46 8.97 5.87 6.09
C VAL A 46 8.26 7.14 6.54
N LYS A 47 7.05 7.40 6.02
CA LYS A 47 6.26 8.58 6.38
C LYS A 47 4.77 8.35 6.24
N MET A 48 4.00 8.81 7.22
CA MET A 48 2.55 8.89 7.22
C MET A 48 2.09 10.19 7.86
N THR A 49 1.19 10.91 7.21
CA THR A 49 0.56 12.12 7.76
C THR A 49 -0.94 12.13 7.48
N GLU A 50 -1.74 12.63 8.44
CA GLU A 50 -3.20 12.79 8.26
C GLU A 50 -3.55 13.95 7.31
N ASP A 51 -2.68 14.95 7.26
CA ASP A 51 -2.76 16.13 6.40
C ASP A 51 -1.57 16.19 5.42
N GLY A 52 -1.55 17.22 4.58
CA GLY A 52 -0.56 17.33 3.50
C GLY A 52 -0.84 16.41 2.31
N GLY A 53 0.21 16.14 1.54
CA GLY A 53 0.09 15.58 0.19
C GLY A 53 -0.54 16.56 -0.80
N THR A 54 -0.63 16.17 -2.07
CA THR A 54 -1.14 17.02 -3.16
C THR A 54 -2.54 17.59 -2.91
N PHE A 55 -3.39 16.87 -2.18
CA PHE A 55 -4.78 17.26 -1.93
C PHE A 55 -5.05 17.72 -0.49
N GLY A 56 -4.04 17.75 0.39
CA GLY A 56 -4.21 18.13 1.79
C GLY A 56 -5.07 17.16 2.61
N LYS A 57 -5.17 15.89 2.20
CA LYS A 57 -5.99 14.84 2.86
C LYS A 57 -5.17 13.65 3.37
N GLY A 58 -3.86 13.81 3.43
CA GLY A 58 -2.94 12.81 3.95
C GLY A 58 -1.98 12.29 2.89
N TYR A 59 -0.88 11.75 3.39
CA TYR A 59 0.24 11.28 2.58
C TYR A 59 0.84 10.02 3.18
N ILE A 60 1.27 9.10 2.31
CA ILE A 60 2.07 7.92 2.66
C ILE A 60 3.29 7.87 1.75
N GLU A 61 4.45 7.55 2.34
CA GLU A 61 5.64 7.13 1.61
C GLU A 61 6.18 5.82 2.17
N ALA A 62 6.44 4.87 1.28
CA ALA A 62 6.92 3.54 1.62
C ALA A 62 8.02 3.09 0.67
N GLU A 63 8.81 2.10 1.08
CA GLU A 63 9.95 1.61 0.33
C GLU A 63 9.94 0.09 0.24
N LEU A 64 10.47 -0.43 -0.87
CA LEU A 64 10.82 -1.83 -1.09
C LEU A 64 12.28 -1.90 -1.53
N ASP A 65 13.10 -2.66 -0.82
CA ASP A 65 14.48 -2.93 -1.21
C ASP A 65 14.49 -3.98 -2.32
N ILE A 66 15.28 -3.71 -3.36
CA ILE A 66 15.37 -4.60 -4.51
C ILE A 66 16.64 -5.43 -4.41
N HIS A 67 16.46 -6.74 -4.51
CA HIS A 67 17.54 -7.72 -4.58
C HIS A 67 17.25 -8.76 -5.68
N PRO A 68 18.29 -9.30 -6.36
CA PRO A 68 18.08 -10.20 -7.51
C PRO A 68 17.34 -11.50 -7.20
N ASP A 69 17.35 -11.93 -5.94
CA ASP A 69 16.71 -13.14 -5.42
C ASP A 69 15.25 -12.94 -5.01
N LEU A 70 14.66 -11.75 -5.21
CA LEU A 70 13.22 -11.57 -5.04
C LEU A 70 12.45 -12.57 -5.92
N PRO A 71 11.45 -13.29 -5.37
CA PRO A 71 10.86 -14.47 -6.03
C PRO A 71 10.34 -14.21 -7.44
N PHE A 72 9.79 -13.02 -7.68
CA PHE A 72 9.19 -12.67 -8.97
C PHE A 72 10.21 -12.54 -10.11
N PHE A 73 11.48 -12.21 -9.85
CA PHE A 73 12.48 -12.11 -10.92
C PHE A 73 12.83 -13.48 -11.51
N SER A 74 12.70 -14.55 -10.73
CA SER A 74 12.99 -15.91 -11.19
C SER A 74 11.96 -16.46 -12.18
N CYS A 75 10.74 -15.89 -12.18
CA CYS A 75 9.63 -16.38 -12.99
C CYS A 75 9.05 -15.35 -13.96
N HIS A 76 9.41 -14.07 -13.84
CA HIS A 76 8.86 -12.98 -14.64
C HIS A 76 9.97 -12.09 -15.22
N PHE A 77 10.54 -12.42 -16.38
CA PHE A 77 10.40 -13.66 -17.14
C PHE A 77 11.71 -14.46 -17.10
N ILE A 78 11.66 -15.74 -17.45
CA ILE A 78 12.87 -16.56 -17.59
C ILE A 78 13.75 -15.96 -18.71
N GLY A 79 14.93 -15.46 -18.34
CA GLY A 79 15.88 -14.82 -19.25
C GLY A 79 15.66 -13.32 -19.49
N ASP A 80 14.58 -12.74 -18.96
CA ASP A 80 14.27 -11.30 -19.03
C ASP A 80 13.62 -10.84 -17.72
N PRO A 81 14.39 -10.79 -16.62
CA PRO A 81 13.84 -10.57 -15.28
C PRO A 81 13.41 -9.11 -15.09
N VAL A 82 12.15 -8.92 -14.71
CA VAL A 82 11.53 -7.62 -14.46
C VAL A 82 10.44 -7.74 -13.39
N MET A 83 10.38 -6.79 -12.44
CA MET A 83 9.30 -6.79 -11.46
C MET A 83 7.94 -6.67 -12.17
N PRO A 84 6.97 -7.55 -11.88
CA PRO A 84 5.62 -7.39 -12.42
C PRO A 84 5.03 -6.03 -12.06
N GLY A 85 4.67 -5.22 -13.06
CA GLY A 85 4.08 -3.89 -12.83
C GLY A 85 2.80 -3.93 -11.99
N CYS A 86 2.04 -5.04 -12.06
CA CYS A 86 0.86 -5.28 -11.22
C CYS A 86 1.18 -5.35 -9.72
N LEU A 87 2.36 -5.84 -9.32
CA LEU A 87 2.77 -5.87 -7.92
C LEU A 87 3.12 -4.47 -7.39
N GLY A 88 3.70 -3.62 -8.24
CA GLY A 88 3.89 -2.21 -7.91
C GLY A 88 2.56 -1.45 -7.75
N LEU A 89 1.57 -1.78 -8.59
CA LEU A 89 0.20 -1.27 -8.45
C LEU A 89 -0.48 -1.78 -7.17
N ASP A 90 -0.31 -3.07 -6.85
CA ASP A 90 -0.86 -3.66 -5.64
C ASP A 90 -0.28 -3.04 -4.37
N ALA A 91 1.02 -2.73 -4.33
CA ALA A 91 1.63 -1.99 -3.24
C ALA A 91 0.90 -0.66 -2.95
N MET A 92 0.47 0.05 -4.00
CA MET A 92 -0.28 1.30 -3.82
C MET A 92 -1.67 1.05 -3.20
N TRP A 93 -2.40 0.01 -3.61
CA TRP A 93 -3.66 -0.36 -2.95
C TRP A 93 -3.45 -0.84 -1.51
N GLN A 94 -2.40 -1.62 -1.24
CA GLN A 94 -2.02 -2.03 0.11
C GLN A 94 -1.83 -0.81 1.02
N LEU A 95 -1.11 0.21 0.55
CA LEU A 95 -0.88 1.45 1.29
C LEU A 95 -2.16 2.27 1.51
N VAL A 96 -3.06 2.37 0.53
CA VAL A 96 -4.36 3.03 0.72
C VAL A 96 -5.19 2.28 1.76
N GLY A 97 -5.22 0.94 1.72
CA GLY A 97 -5.91 0.12 2.73
C GLY A 97 -5.31 0.26 4.12
N PHE A 98 -3.98 0.30 4.20
CA PHE A 98 -3.24 0.55 5.44
C PHE A 98 -3.59 1.92 6.02
N PHE A 99 -3.65 2.97 5.19
CA PHE A 99 -4.06 4.32 5.62
C PHE A 99 -5.44 4.33 6.27
N LEU A 100 -6.40 3.57 5.73
CA LEU A 100 -7.75 3.48 6.28
C LEU A 100 -7.76 2.84 7.66
N GLY A 101 -7.00 1.74 7.85
CA GLY A 101 -6.80 1.13 9.17
C GLY A 101 -6.11 2.06 10.15
N TRP A 102 -5.03 2.70 9.70
CA TRP A 102 -4.29 3.71 10.45
C TRP A 102 -5.14 4.94 10.82
N SER A 103 -6.17 5.25 10.02
CA SER A 103 -7.17 6.29 10.31
C SER A 103 -8.28 5.83 11.26
N GLY A 104 -8.20 4.61 11.79
CA GLY A 104 -9.16 4.02 12.70
C GLY A 104 -10.36 3.37 12.01
N GLY A 105 -10.28 3.13 10.71
CA GLY A 105 -11.27 2.39 9.94
C GLY A 105 -11.26 0.90 10.31
N LYS A 106 -12.44 0.28 10.30
CA LYS A 106 -12.64 -1.14 10.63
C LYS A 106 -13.10 -1.92 9.42
N GLY A 107 -12.69 -3.19 9.34
CA GLY A 107 -13.09 -4.15 8.33
C GLY A 107 -11.92 -4.63 7.47
N LYS A 108 -12.20 -5.62 6.63
CA LYS A 108 -11.23 -6.25 5.73
C LYS A 108 -11.08 -5.42 4.46
N GLY A 109 -9.83 -5.15 4.07
CA GLY A 109 -9.51 -4.37 2.89
C GLY A 109 -9.85 -5.09 1.58
N ARG A 110 -10.44 -4.37 0.62
CA ARG A 110 -10.62 -4.81 -0.77
C ARG A 110 -10.28 -3.66 -1.71
N ALA A 111 -9.39 -3.92 -2.66
CA ALA A 111 -9.19 -3.01 -3.78
C ALA A 111 -10.47 -2.98 -4.62
N LEU A 112 -10.94 -1.78 -4.96
CA LEU A 112 -12.16 -1.55 -5.74
C LEU A 112 -11.84 -1.12 -7.18
N GLY A 113 -10.56 -0.97 -7.50
CA GLY A 113 -10.07 -0.58 -8.81
C GLY A 113 -9.21 0.68 -8.78
N VAL A 114 -8.97 1.19 -9.97
CA VAL A 114 -8.13 2.35 -10.27
C VAL A 114 -8.71 3.05 -11.49
N GLY A 115 -8.49 4.35 -11.61
CA GLY A 115 -8.87 5.14 -12.78
C GLY A 115 -7.92 4.86 -13.95
N GLU A 116 -6.82 5.61 -14.03
CA GLU A 116 -5.78 5.44 -15.04
C GLU A 116 -4.51 4.88 -14.40
N VAL A 117 -3.82 3.98 -15.10
CA VAL A 117 -2.49 3.49 -14.73
C VAL A 117 -1.57 3.64 -15.94
N LYS A 118 -0.37 4.18 -15.71
CA LYS A 118 0.68 4.28 -16.73
C LYS A 118 1.96 3.61 -16.24
N PHE A 119 2.54 2.78 -17.10
CA PHE A 119 3.85 2.17 -16.92
C PHE A 119 4.81 2.76 -17.97
N THR A 120 5.79 3.55 -17.54
CA THR A 120 6.73 4.27 -18.42
C THR A 120 8.20 3.88 -18.17
N GLY A 121 8.42 2.90 -17.31
CA GLY A 121 9.71 2.30 -17.01
C GLY A 121 9.51 0.95 -16.34
N GLN A 122 10.56 0.45 -15.70
CA GLN A 122 10.58 -0.91 -15.14
C GLN A 122 11.56 -1.01 -13.97
N VAL A 123 11.39 -2.03 -13.14
CA VAL A 123 12.32 -2.37 -12.06
C VAL A 123 13.07 -3.64 -12.45
N LEU A 124 14.40 -3.53 -12.53
CA LEU A 124 15.29 -4.64 -12.86
C LEU A 124 15.96 -5.20 -11.60
N PRO A 125 16.51 -6.43 -11.64
CA PRO A 125 17.25 -7.04 -10.52
C PRO A 125 18.45 -6.21 -10.04
N THR A 126 18.96 -5.32 -10.88
CA THR A 126 20.10 -4.45 -10.59
C THR A 126 19.73 -3.19 -9.80
N ALA A 127 18.44 -2.86 -9.74
CA ALA A 127 17.93 -1.72 -8.97
C ALA A 127 18.21 -1.89 -7.48
N LYS A 128 18.10 -0.80 -6.72
CA LYS A 128 18.33 -0.82 -5.27
C LYS A 128 17.07 -0.59 -4.48
N LYS A 129 16.24 0.35 -4.89
CA LYS A 129 15.09 0.74 -4.10
C LYS A 129 13.93 1.20 -4.97
N VAL A 130 12.75 0.70 -4.62
CA VAL A 130 11.48 1.25 -5.08
C VAL A 130 10.88 2.11 -3.97
N ILE A 131 10.36 3.28 -4.35
CA ILE A 131 9.64 4.19 -3.46
C ILE A 131 8.21 4.33 -3.97
N TYR A 132 7.25 4.15 -3.08
CA TYR A 132 5.82 4.38 -3.31
C TYR A 132 5.41 5.68 -2.63
N ARG A 133 4.77 6.60 -3.36
CA ARG A 133 4.21 7.85 -2.80
C ARG A 133 2.73 7.89 -3.08
N ILE A 134 1.92 7.98 -2.03
CA ILE A 134 0.46 7.99 -2.11
C ILE A 134 -0.06 9.31 -1.58
N ASN A 135 -0.82 10.01 -2.42
CA ASN A 135 -1.50 11.25 -2.09
C ASN A 135 -2.99 10.96 -1.91
N MET A 136 -3.46 10.96 -0.66
CA MET A 136 -4.87 10.74 -0.37
C MET A 136 -5.70 11.89 -0.94
N LYS A 137 -6.75 11.55 -1.69
CA LYS A 137 -7.65 12.49 -2.36
C LYS A 137 -8.99 12.59 -1.64
N ARG A 138 -9.47 11.46 -1.10
CA ARG A 138 -10.71 11.39 -0.32
C ARG A 138 -10.64 10.25 0.68
N VAL A 139 -11.07 10.52 1.91
CA VAL A 139 -11.19 9.51 2.97
C VAL A 139 -12.60 9.59 3.53
N ILE A 140 -13.31 8.47 3.50
CA ILE A 140 -14.66 8.32 4.04
C ILE A 140 -14.57 7.30 5.18
N ASN A 141 -14.87 7.71 6.41
CA ASN A 141 -14.88 6.83 7.58
C ASN A 141 -16.25 6.93 8.29
N ARG A 142 -17.28 6.34 7.68
CA ARG A 142 -18.67 6.30 8.21
C ARG A 142 -19.20 4.87 8.10
N LYS A 143 -20.48 4.68 7.72
CA LYS A 143 -21.06 3.35 7.46
C LYS A 143 -20.30 2.60 6.35
N LEU A 144 -19.84 3.33 5.33
CA LEU A 144 -18.89 2.86 4.34
C LEU A 144 -17.53 3.45 4.68
N VAL A 145 -16.50 2.61 4.75
CA VAL A 145 -15.11 3.04 4.90
C VAL A 145 -14.40 2.89 3.56
N MET A 146 -13.93 3.99 2.98
CA MET A 146 -13.31 3.99 1.65
C MET A 146 -12.28 5.11 1.50
N GLY A 147 -11.18 4.79 0.82
CA GLY A 147 -10.12 5.71 0.46
C GLY A 147 -10.01 5.84 -1.06
N MET A 148 -9.77 7.07 -1.51
CA MET A 148 -9.33 7.38 -2.87
C MET A 148 -7.99 8.09 -2.83
N ALA A 149 -7.07 7.72 -3.71
CA ALA A 149 -5.75 8.33 -3.78
C ALA A 149 -5.18 8.32 -5.20
N ASP A 150 -4.23 9.22 -5.43
CA ASP A 150 -3.32 9.13 -6.57
C ASP A 150 -1.96 8.65 -6.06
N GLY A 151 -1.25 7.86 -6.86
CA GLY A 151 -0.01 7.21 -6.45
C GLY A 151 1.06 7.23 -7.54
N GLU A 152 2.31 7.25 -7.09
CA GLU A 152 3.49 7.18 -7.95
C GLU A 152 4.44 6.09 -7.44
N VAL A 153 5.10 5.43 -8.39
CA VAL A 153 6.18 4.48 -8.10
C VAL A 153 7.45 4.98 -8.75
N GLU A 154 8.49 5.12 -7.94
CA GLU A 154 9.82 5.52 -8.33
C GLU A 154 10.79 4.36 -8.12
N VAL A 155 11.76 4.19 -9.03
CA VAL A 155 12.91 3.30 -8.83
C VAL A 155 14.19 4.11 -8.96
N ASP A 156 15.04 4.05 -7.93
CA ASP A 156 16.35 4.70 -7.88
C ASP A 156 16.36 6.17 -8.40
N GLY A 157 15.37 6.98 -7.99
CA GLY A 157 15.27 8.39 -8.36
C GLY A 157 14.46 8.70 -9.62
N ARG A 158 13.89 7.69 -10.31
CA ARG A 158 13.09 7.87 -11.53
C ARG A 158 11.65 7.37 -11.34
N ILE A 159 10.67 8.25 -11.51
CA ILE A 159 9.25 7.87 -11.56
C ILE A 159 9.02 6.99 -12.79
N ILE A 160 8.46 5.81 -12.56
CA ILE A 160 8.19 4.82 -13.60
C ILE A 160 6.69 4.55 -13.74
N TYR A 161 5.93 4.59 -12.63
CA TYR A 161 4.49 4.34 -12.65
C TYR A 161 3.72 5.50 -12.05
N THR A 162 2.54 5.76 -12.61
CA THR A 162 1.56 6.68 -12.04
C THR A 162 0.18 6.04 -12.07
N ALA A 163 -0.58 6.17 -10.99
CA ALA A 163 -1.95 5.70 -10.88
C ALA A 163 -2.86 6.81 -10.35
N THR A 164 -4.01 7.01 -11.00
CA THR A 164 -5.03 7.98 -10.56
C THR A 164 -6.26 7.26 -10.05
N ASP A 165 -6.92 7.85 -9.06
CA ASP A 165 -8.17 7.35 -8.47
C ASP A 165 -8.08 5.86 -8.05
N LEU A 166 -6.97 5.47 -7.40
CA LEU A 166 -6.89 4.21 -6.66
C LEU A 166 -8.02 4.17 -5.62
N LYS A 167 -8.78 3.08 -5.55
CA LYS A 167 -9.90 2.93 -4.62
C LYS A 167 -9.74 1.68 -3.77
N VAL A 168 -9.87 1.83 -2.46
CA VAL A 168 -9.90 0.72 -1.50
C VAL A 168 -11.03 0.94 -0.50
N GLY A 169 -11.78 -0.11 -0.18
CA GLY A 169 -12.80 -0.10 0.86
C GLY A 169 -12.47 -1.07 2.00
N LEU A 170 -12.98 -0.80 3.19
CA LEU A 170 -12.98 -1.76 4.31
C LEU A 170 -14.40 -2.28 4.55
N PHE A 171 -14.51 -3.60 4.71
CA PHE A 171 -15.79 -4.30 4.79
C PHE A 171 -15.86 -5.20 6.00
N GLN A 172 -16.96 -5.12 6.75
CA GLN A 172 -17.21 -5.98 7.90
C GLN A 172 -17.58 -7.40 7.46
N ASP A 173 -18.36 -7.51 6.39
CA ASP A 173 -18.73 -8.76 5.74
C ASP A 173 -18.26 -8.74 4.29
N THR A 174 -17.51 -9.76 3.89
CA THR A 174 -16.94 -9.92 2.54
C THR A 174 -17.59 -11.07 1.77
N SER A 175 -18.65 -11.70 2.30
CA SER A 175 -19.34 -12.81 1.65
C SER A 175 -20.27 -12.36 0.51
N THR A 176 -20.56 -11.06 0.43
CA THR A 176 -21.50 -10.44 -0.53
C THR A 176 -20.80 -9.74 -1.70
N PHE A 177 -19.47 -9.92 -1.81
CA PHE A 177 -18.65 -9.40 -2.90
C PHE A 177 -18.76 -10.22 -4.18
#